data_AF-A0A1V5SP17-F1
#
_entry.id   AF-A0A1V5SP17-F1
#
_cell.length_a   1.000
_cell.length_b   1.000
_cell.length_c   1.000
_cell.angle_alpha   90.00
_cell.angle_beta   90.00
_cell.angle_gamma   90.00
#
_symmetry.space_group_name_H-M   'P 1'
#
loop_
_entity.id
_entity.type
_entity.pdbx_description
1 polymer ?
#
loop_
_entity_poly.entity_id
_entity_poly.type
_entity_poly.pdbx_seq_one_letter_code
_entity_poly.pdbx_strand_id
1 'polypeptide(L)'
;MEKSKQLIGFRSNGIWTLNDLQSFIKSIEEIYNVFSAIKIKENQDRKKRESFEMMLKTYENYFHKYLNYPMCIEILELQRRILEDYLSGNIKNVPQFPFFQFSPLPIFEEERKFPSLTEIYFNISSYQSSEELINIYRIKMASPGGFSFEGIGDIIKEFREFIKDIWYRNEKERRYGQLEVIDKYLTIQNKYENSNFNLPPASSEDEIRKVLNNGVNNLKRLEKEKKLEDIGNNIEYLPE
;
A
#
# COMPACT_ATOMS: atom_id res chain seq x y z
N MET A 1 5.23 -14.19 15.46
CA MET A 1 6.56 -13.63 15.14
C MET A 1 6.52 -12.16 15.49
N GLU A 2 7.38 -11.70 16.40
CA GLU A 2 7.59 -10.26 16.58
C GLU A 2 8.04 -9.67 15.25
N LYS A 3 7.35 -8.63 14.77
CA LYS A 3 7.81 -7.87 13.60
C LYS A 3 9.07 -7.14 14.03
N SER A 4 10.20 -7.41 13.37
CA SER A 4 11.46 -6.71 13.66
C SER A 4 11.28 -5.22 13.38
N LYS A 5 11.50 -4.38 14.39
CA LYS A 5 11.52 -2.93 14.22
C LYS A 5 12.78 -2.49 13.49
N GLN A 6 12.66 -1.44 12.69
CA GLN A 6 13.81 -0.81 12.02
C GLN A 6 13.76 0.71 12.15
N LEU A 7 14.93 1.32 12.00
CA LEU A 7 15.11 2.77 12.10
C LEU A 7 15.25 3.42 10.71
N ILE A 8 14.82 4.66 10.59
CA ILE A 8 15.14 5.54 9.46
C ILE A 8 15.63 6.87 10.02
N GLY A 9 16.70 7.42 9.44
CA GLY A 9 17.43 8.53 10.02
C GLY A 9 17.65 9.66 9.03
N PHE A 10 17.43 10.89 9.44
CA PHE A 10 17.58 12.08 8.62
C PHE A 10 18.60 13.00 9.27
N ARG A 11 19.58 13.45 8.47
CA ARG A 11 20.56 14.42 8.94
C ARG A 11 20.05 15.83 8.71
N SER A 12 20.13 16.65 9.77
CA SER A 12 19.63 18.02 9.76
C SER A 12 20.76 19.03 9.87
N ASN A 13 20.59 20.18 9.23
CA ASN A 13 21.49 21.33 9.30
C ASN A 13 20.70 22.62 9.50
N GLY A 14 21.41 23.68 9.88
CA GLY A 14 20.85 25.02 10.00
C GLY A 14 19.91 25.18 11.19
N ILE A 15 19.13 26.26 11.17
CA ILE A 15 18.21 26.63 12.25
C ILE A 15 16.83 26.08 11.92
N TRP A 16 16.29 25.28 12.83
CA TRP A 16 14.96 24.69 12.73
C TRP A 16 13.95 25.50 13.54
N THR A 17 12.87 25.95 12.89
CA THR A 17 11.73 26.51 13.60
C THR A 17 10.77 25.41 14.02
N LEU A 18 9.87 25.71 14.97
CA LEU A 18 8.81 24.79 15.37
C LEU A 18 7.94 24.36 14.17
N ASN A 19 7.67 25.29 13.25
CA ASN A 19 6.87 25.03 12.05
C ASN A 19 7.57 24.08 11.08
N ASP A 20 8.90 24.17 10.98
CA ASP A 20 9.69 23.26 10.15
C ASP A 20 9.63 21.84 10.72
N LEU A 21 9.80 21.71 12.04
CA LEU A 21 9.73 20.43 12.73
C LEU A 21 8.35 19.79 12.58
N GLN A 22 7.29 20.56 12.81
CA GLN A 22 5.93 20.08 12.65
C GLN A 22 5.66 19.62 11.21
N SER A 23 6.09 20.42 10.22
CA SER A 23 5.91 20.09 8.81
C SER A 23 6.69 18.83 8.44
N PHE A 24 7.93 18.70 8.92
CA PHE A 24 8.77 17.54 8.69
C PHE A 24 8.16 16.26 9.28
N ILE A 25 7.81 16.26 10.57
CA ILE A 25 7.20 15.11 11.26
C ILE A 25 5.93 14.69 10.54
N LYS A 26 5.06 15.65 10.21
CA LYS A 26 3.82 15.38 9.48
C LYS A 26 4.09 14.73 8.12
N SER A 27 5.08 15.19 7.37
CA SER A 27 5.42 14.57 6.07
C SER A 27 5.93 13.14 6.21
N ILE A 28 6.75 12.86 7.23
CA ILE A 28 7.23 11.50 7.51
C ILE A 28 6.06 10.58 7.89
N GLU A 29 5.18 11.05 8.78
CA GLU A 29 3.98 10.33 9.20
C GLU A 29 3.04 10.04 8.03
N GLU A 30 2.72 11.04 7.22
CA GLU A 30 1.85 10.90 6.04
C GLU A 30 2.38 9.83 5.07
N ILE A 31 3.67 9.89 4.74
CA ILE A 31 4.29 8.91 3.82
C ILE A 31 4.26 7.52 4.45
N TYR A 32 4.66 7.38 5.72
CA TYR A 32 4.65 6.09 6.41
C TYR A 32 3.24 5.47 6.49
N ASN A 33 2.23 6.29 6.78
CA ASN A 33 0.84 5.84 6.88
C ASN A 33 0.29 5.35 5.54
N VAL A 34 0.71 5.95 4.42
CA VAL A 34 0.36 5.45 3.08
C VAL A 34 0.94 4.05 2.85
N PHE A 35 2.24 3.83 3.12
CA PHE A 35 2.84 2.50 2.99
C PHE A 35 2.21 1.46 3.93
N SER A 36 1.90 1.89 5.16
CA SER A 36 1.19 1.06 6.13
C SER A 36 -0.20 0.65 5.62
N ALA A 37 -0.97 1.59 5.09
CA ALA A 37 -2.29 1.32 4.51
C ALA A 37 -2.22 0.35 3.33
N ILE A 38 -1.23 0.53 2.44
CA ILE A 38 -0.98 -0.40 1.32
C ILE A 38 -0.70 -1.80 1.86
N LYS A 39 0.18 -1.93 2.86
CA LYS A 39 0.53 -3.24 3.41
C LYS A 39 -0.64 -3.94 4.09
N ILE A 40 -1.49 -3.19 4.77
CA ILE A 40 -2.72 -3.71 5.39
C ILE A 40 -3.66 -4.20 4.28
N LYS A 41 -3.83 -3.40 3.22
CA LYS A 41 -4.68 -3.75 2.09
C LYS A 41 -4.20 -5.02 1.37
N GLU A 42 -2.90 -5.12 1.08
CA GLU A 42 -2.29 -6.33 0.49
C GLU A 42 -2.54 -7.58 1.34
N ASN A 43 -2.40 -7.45 2.66
CA ASN A 43 -2.64 -8.57 3.57
C ASN A 43 -4.12 -8.97 3.61
N GLN A 44 -5.04 -8.01 3.56
CA GLN A 44 -6.48 -8.29 3.47
C GLN A 44 -6.82 -8.97 2.14
N ASP A 45 -6.28 -8.48 1.03
CA ASP A 45 -6.51 -9.04 -0.30
C ASP A 45 -5.91 -10.44 -0.44
N ARG A 46 -4.75 -10.70 0.20
CA ARG A 46 -4.17 -12.04 0.30
C ARG A 46 -5.06 -12.99 1.11
N LYS A 47 -5.47 -12.61 2.31
CA LYS A 47 -6.38 -13.43 3.14
C LYS A 47 -7.69 -13.72 2.42
N LYS A 48 -8.20 -12.72 1.69
CA LYS A 48 -9.36 -12.85 0.83
C LYS A 48 -9.12 -13.94 -0.22
N ARG A 49 -8.02 -13.90 -0.97
CA ARG A 49 -7.64 -14.95 -1.93
C ARG A 49 -7.49 -16.34 -1.30
N GLU A 50 -6.78 -16.45 -0.18
CA GLU A 50 -6.57 -17.72 0.53
C GLU A 50 -7.91 -18.34 0.98
N SER A 51 -8.83 -17.52 1.51
CA SER A 51 -10.18 -17.98 1.87
C SER A 51 -10.96 -18.50 0.65
N PHE A 52 -10.83 -17.82 -0.48
CA PHE A 52 -11.46 -18.27 -1.73
C PHE A 52 -10.88 -19.56 -2.29
N GLU A 53 -9.55 -19.72 -2.29
CA GLU A 53 -8.91 -20.95 -2.73
C GLU A 53 -9.35 -22.14 -1.87
N MET A 54 -9.46 -21.93 -0.56
CA MET A 54 -9.98 -22.95 0.36
C MET A 54 -11.45 -23.29 0.07
N MET A 55 -12.27 -22.29 -0.26
CA MET A 55 -13.66 -22.50 -0.67
C MET A 55 -13.75 -23.32 -1.97
N LEU A 56 -12.99 -22.93 -3.01
CA LEU A 56 -12.93 -23.65 -4.28
C LEU A 56 -12.55 -25.11 -4.08
N LYS A 57 -11.50 -25.36 -3.31
CA LYS A 57 -11.05 -26.72 -2.99
C LYS A 57 -12.12 -27.53 -2.26
N THR A 58 -12.87 -26.90 -1.35
CA THR A 58 -13.98 -27.54 -0.64
C THR A 58 -15.10 -27.93 -1.61
N TYR A 59 -15.42 -27.05 -2.55
CA TYR A 59 -16.39 -27.31 -3.61
C TYR A 59 -15.94 -28.42 -4.55
N GLU A 60 -14.71 -28.38 -5.04
CA GLU A 60 -14.14 -29.43 -5.89
C GLU A 60 -14.21 -30.80 -5.20
N ASN A 61 -13.88 -30.87 -3.91
CA ASN A 61 -13.98 -32.11 -3.12
C ASN A 61 -15.42 -32.60 -2.98
N TYR A 62 -16.39 -31.70 -2.78
CA TYR A 62 -17.81 -32.05 -2.70
C TYR A 62 -18.32 -32.59 -4.04
N PHE A 63 -18.01 -31.90 -5.13
CA PHE A 63 -18.44 -32.28 -6.48
C PHE A 63 -17.64 -33.43 -7.08
N HIS A 64 -16.51 -33.82 -6.48
CA HIS A 64 -15.68 -34.94 -6.94
C HIS A 64 -16.49 -36.23 -7.13
N LYS A 65 -17.50 -36.45 -6.28
CA LYS A 65 -18.42 -37.62 -6.34
C LYS A 65 -19.40 -37.57 -7.51
N TYR A 66 -19.55 -36.42 -8.15
CA TYR A 66 -20.49 -36.14 -9.23
C TYR A 66 -19.79 -35.80 -10.56
N LEU A 67 -18.46 -35.93 -10.65
CA LEU A 67 -17.68 -35.62 -11.86
C LEU A 67 -18.01 -36.51 -13.07
N ASN A 68 -18.74 -37.61 -12.88
CA ASN A 68 -19.24 -38.43 -13.98
C ASN A 68 -20.41 -37.77 -14.73
N TYR A 69 -20.95 -36.66 -14.23
CA TYR A 69 -22.01 -35.89 -14.88
C TYR A 69 -21.41 -34.65 -15.56
N PRO A 70 -21.46 -34.55 -16.90
CA PRO A 70 -20.92 -33.39 -17.65
C PRO A 70 -21.43 -32.04 -17.13
N MET A 71 -22.70 -31.97 -16.73
CA MET A 71 -23.33 -30.79 -16.15
C MET A 71 -22.59 -30.30 -14.87
N CYS A 72 -22.08 -31.20 -14.03
CA CYS A 72 -21.36 -30.83 -12.82
C CYS A 72 -19.99 -30.23 -13.13
N ILE A 73 -19.33 -30.68 -14.20
CA ILE A 73 -18.06 -30.12 -14.68
C ILE A 73 -18.29 -28.69 -15.20
N GLU A 74 -19.30 -28.48 -16.04
CA GLU A 74 -19.64 -27.16 -16.57
C GLU A 74 -20.00 -26.15 -15.47
N ILE A 75 -20.72 -26.59 -14.43
CA ILE A 75 -21.05 -25.77 -13.27
C ILE A 75 -19.77 -25.36 -12.50
N LEU A 76 -18.86 -26.30 -12.26
CA LEU A 76 -17.58 -26.01 -11.58
C LEU A 76 -16.72 -25.01 -12.39
N GLU A 77 -16.63 -25.18 -13.71
CA GLU A 77 -15.87 -24.27 -14.58
C GLU A 77 -16.49 -22.87 -14.66
N LEU A 78 -17.83 -22.78 -14.68
CA LEU A 78 -18.54 -21.51 -14.62
C LEU A 78 -18.29 -20.80 -13.29
N GLN A 79 -18.33 -21.54 -12.17
CA GLN A 79 -18.01 -21.01 -10.86
C GLN A 79 -16.57 -20.50 -10.78
N ARG A 80 -15.61 -21.26 -11.31
CA ARG A 80 -14.21 -20.85 -11.35
C ARG A 80 -14.02 -19.54 -12.09
N ARG A 81 -14.64 -19.39 -13.27
CA ARG A 81 -14.59 -18.16 -14.06
C ARG A 81 -15.19 -16.96 -13.34
N ILE A 82 -16.36 -17.14 -12.72
CA ILE A 82 -17.03 -16.06 -11.98
C ILE A 82 -16.20 -15.64 -10.76
N LEU A 83 -15.53 -16.58 -10.10
CA LEU A 83 -14.64 -16.28 -8.99
C LEU A 83 -13.33 -15.62 -9.46
N GLU A 84 -12.75 -16.06 -10.57
CA GLU A 84 -11.62 -15.39 -11.23
C GLU A 84 -11.98 -13.94 -11.57
N ASP A 85 -13.17 -13.73 -12.14
CA ASP A 85 -13.72 -12.40 -12.44
C ASP A 85 -13.97 -11.58 -11.17
N TYR A 86 -14.42 -12.18 -10.07
CA TYR A 86 -14.59 -11.44 -8.83
C TYR A 86 -13.24 -11.03 -8.21
N LEU A 87 -12.23 -11.91 -8.27
CA LEU A 87 -10.89 -11.67 -7.75
C LEU A 87 -10.09 -10.64 -8.56
N SER A 88 -10.29 -10.61 -9.88
CA SER A 88 -9.73 -9.57 -10.75
C SER A 88 -10.45 -8.22 -10.59
N GLY A 89 -11.56 -8.18 -9.84
CA GLY A 89 -12.41 -7.00 -9.70
C GLY A 89 -13.36 -6.81 -10.88
N ASN A 90 -13.45 -7.80 -11.76
CA ASN A 90 -14.30 -7.75 -12.93
C ASN A 90 -15.80 -7.75 -12.62
N ILE A 91 -16.17 -8.33 -11.49
CA ILE A 91 -17.54 -8.29 -10.98
C ILE A 91 -17.52 -7.86 -9.52
N LYS A 92 -18.45 -6.96 -9.16
CA LYS A 92 -18.53 -6.42 -7.80
C LYS A 92 -19.18 -7.37 -6.80
N ASN A 93 -20.02 -8.27 -7.29
CA ASN A 93 -20.75 -9.24 -6.49
C ASN A 93 -20.69 -10.60 -7.18
N VAL A 94 -20.41 -11.65 -6.42
CA VAL A 94 -20.56 -13.02 -6.92
C VAL A 94 -22.07 -13.30 -7.07
N PRO A 95 -22.57 -13.60 -8.27
CA PRO A 95 -23.97 -13.96 -8.46
C PRO A 95 -24.33 -15.18 -7.61
N GLN A 96 -25.46 -15.08 -6.88
CA GLN A 96 -26.00 -16.21 -6.14
C GLN A 96 -26.52 -17.24 -7.13
N PHE A 97 -25.81 -18.35 -7.33
CA PHE A 97 -26.37 -19.48 -8.09
C PHE A 97 -27.36 -20.28 -7.24
N PRO A 98 -28.40 -20.87 -7.85
CA PRO A 98 -29.40 -21.67 -7.14
C PRO A 98 -28.80 -22.91 -6.42
N PHE A 99 -27.60 -23.36 -6.79
CA PHE A 99 -26.91 -24.48 -6.13
C PHE A 99 -26.03 -24.06 -4.93
N PHE A 100 -25.91 -22.76 -4.62
CA PHE A 100 -25.22 -22.29 -3.40
C PHE A 100 -26.02 -22.57 -2.11
N GLN A 101 -27.30 -22.92 -2.21
CA GLN A 101 -28.14 -23.17 -1.04
C GLN A 101 -27.84 -24.50 -0.33
N PHE A 102 -27.02 -25.38 -0.93
CA PHE A 102 -26.74 -26.72 -0.39
C PHE A 102 -25.55 -26.78 0.57
N SER A 103 -24.93 -25.65 0.90
CA SER A 103 -23.95 -25.61 1.99
C SER A 103 -24.13 -24.33 2.80
N PRO A 104 -24.26 -24.43 4.14
CA PRO A 104 -24.12 -23.27 5.00
C PRO A 104 -22.64 -22.88 4.97
N LEU A 105 -22.21 -22.18 3.92
CA LEU A 105 -20.87 -21.60 3.90
C LEU A 105 -20.93 -20.30 4.71
N PRO A 106 -20.21 -20.21 5.83
CA PRO A 106 -20.20 -19.03 6.68
C PRO A 106 -19.49 -17.81 6.05
N ILE A 107 -19.15 -17.83 4.75
CA ILE A 107 -18.05 -17.02 4.20
C ILE A 107 -18.52 -15.73 3.51
N PHE A 108 -19.74 -15.66 2.96
CA PHE A 108 -20.20 -14.46 2.23
C PHE A 108 -20.81 -13.37 3.12
N GLU A 109 -21.19 -13.66 4.37
CA GLU A 109 -21.76 -12.63 5.25
C GLU A 109 -20.68 -11.69 5.84
N GLU A 110 -19.43 -12.15 5.96
CA GLU A 110 -18.29 -11.31 6.37
C GLU A 110 -17.66 -10.52 5.21
N GLU A 111 -18.02 -10.79 3.94
CA GLU A 111 -17.54 -10.01 2.77
C GLU A 111 -18.08 -8.58 2.74
N ARG A 112 -19.05 -8.25 3.58
CA ARG A 112 -19.51 -6.87 3.78
C ARG A 112 -18.48 -6.10 4.61
N LYS A 113 -17.55 -5.49 3.86
CA LYS A 113 -16.63 -4.39 4.20
C LYS A 113 -15.17 -4.81 4.30
N PHE A 114 -14.61 -5.29 3.18
CA PHE A 114 -13.20 -5.04 2.93
C PHE A 114 -13.03 -3.54 2.68
N PRO A 115 -12.38 -2.80 3.59
CA PRO A 115 -12.27 -1.35 3.49
C PRO A 115 -11.44 -0.96 2.25
N SER A 116 -11.76 0.19 1.67
CA SER A 116 -10.93 0.77 0.60
C SER A 116 -9.57 1.20 1.14
N LEU A 117 -8.55 1.37 0.28
CA LEU A 117 -7.24 1.87 0.70
C LEU A 117 -7.36 3.22 1.44
N THR A 118 -8.23 4.10 0.95
CA THR A 118 -8.53 5.41 1.55
C THR A 118 -9.17 5.29 2.92
N GLU A 119 -10.10 4.34 3.08
CA GLU A 119 -10.74 4.06 4.36
C GLU A 119 -9.73 3.51 5.38
N ILE A 120 -8.81 2.64 4.93
CA ILE A 120 -7.71 2.14 5.77
C ILE A 120 -6.81 3.31 6.19
N TYR A 121 -6.41 4.16 5.25
CA TYR A 121 -5.52 5.30 5.51
C TYR A 121 -6.12 6.28 6.54
N PHE A 122 -7.37 6.70 6.36
CA PHE A 122 -8.01 7.66 7.27
C PHE A 122 -8.35 7.08 8.65
N ASN A 123 -8.42 5.76 8.76
CA ASN A 123 -8.73 5.06 10.01
C ASN A 123 -7.58 4.14 10.43
N ILE A 124 -6.32 4.49 10.14
CA ILE A 124 -5.18 3.57 10.29
C ILE A 124 -4.99 3.07 11.73
N SER A 125 -5.36 3.89 12.71
CA SER A 125 -5.40 3.54 14.14
C SER A 125 -6.36 2.40 14.48
N SER A 126 -7.37 2.13 13.65
CA SER A 126 -8.28 0.98 13.79
C SER A 126 -7.69 -0.32 13.25
N TYR A 127 -6.61 -0.24 12.45
CA TYR A 127 -5.99 -1.38 11.78
C TYR A 127 -4.60 -1.72 12.31
N GLN A 128 -3.97 -0.82 13.06
CA GLN A 128 -2.63 -1.01 13.63
C GLN A 128 -2.64 -0.74 15.14
N SER A 129 -1.87 -1.54 15.86
CA SER A 129 -1.58 -1.22 17.26
C SER A 129 -0.61 -0.04 17.37
N SER A 130 -0.57 0.63 18.52
CA SER A 130 0.36 1.75 18.76
C SER A 130 1.83 1.35 18.59
N GLU A 131 2.16 0.08 18.82
CA GLU A 131 3.49 -0.49 18.66
C GLU A 131 3.92 -0.67 17.19
N GLU A 132 2.95 -0.68 16.27
CA GLU A 132 3.14 -0.83 14.82
C GLU A 132 3.23 0.50 14.07
N LEU A 133 2.80 1.59 14.70
CA LEU A 133 2.91 2.93 14.17
C LEU A 133 4.36 3.42 14.17
N ILE A 134 4.64 4.39 13.31
CA ILE A 134 5.93 5.08 13.32
C ILE A 134 6.08 5.87 14.62
N ASN A 135 7.16 5.61 15.34
CA ASN A 135 7.50 6.24 16.60
C ASN A 135 8.74 7.10 16.43
N ILE A 136 8.81 8.20 17.18
CA ILE A 136 10.03 9.01 17.23
C ILE A 136 11.05 8.25 18.08
N TYR A 137 12.15 7.82 17.47
CA TYR A 137 13.23 7.16 18.19
C TYR A 137 14.15 8.18 18.86
N ARG A 138 14.56 9.21 18.10
CA ARG A 138 15.45 10.27 18.62
C ARG A 138 15.33 11.55 17.80
N ILE A 139 15.44 12.67 18.51
CA ILE A 139 15.60 14.02 17.93
C ILE A 139 16.86 14.66 18.52
N LYS A 140 17.79 15.09 17.66
CA LYS A 140 19.00 15.83 18.03
C LYS A 140 19.01 17.17 17.32
N MET A 141 18.77 18.24 18.07
CA MET A 141 18.63 19.61 17.53
C MET A 141 19.93 20.43 17.51
N ALA A 142 21.10 19.79 17.69
CA ALA A 142 22.38 20.45 17.40
C ALA A 142 22.51 20.70 15.89
N SER A 143 23.31 21.65 15.43
CA SER A 143 23.66 21.77 14.00
C SER A 143 25.15 21.44 13.82
N PRO A 144 25.51 20.33 13.13
CA PRO A 144 24.61 19.35 12.51
C PRO A 144 23.88 18.46 13.52
N GLY A 145 22.64 18.08 13.17
CA GLY A 145 21.72 17.33 14.02
C GLY A 145 21.11 16.15 13.28
N GLY A 146 20.04 15.59 13.84
CA GLY A 146 19.28 14.60 13.10
C GLY A 146 18.03 14.11 13.80
N PHE A 147 17.16 13.51 12.99
CA PHE A 147 15.90 12.92 13.38
C PHE A 147 15.94 11.44 13.06
N SER A 148 15.39 10.60 13.91
CA SER A 148 15.26 9.18 13.60
C SER A 148 13.94 8.65 14.10
N PHE A 149 13.38 7.76 13.30
CA PHE A 149 12.07 7.18 13.52
C PHE A 149 12.19 5.65 13.53
N GLU A 150 11.43 5.02 14.41
CA GLU A 150 11.31 3.57 14.52
C GLU A 150 9.95 3.14 14.00
N GLY A 151 9.90 2.08 13.20
CA GLY A 151 8.63 1.51 12.74
C GLY A 151 8.77 0.05 12.36
N ILE A 152 7.72 -0.51 11.76
CA ILE A 152 7.73 -1.88 11.25
C ILE A 152 8.80 -2.01 10.15
N GLY A 153 9.68 -3.00 10.28
CA GLY A 153 10.85 -3.15 9.42
C GLY A 153 10.56 -3.17 7.91
N ASP A 154 9.54 -3.93 7.49
CA ASP A 154 9.19 -4.03 6.07
C ASP A 154 8.71 -2.68 5.51
N ILE A 155 7.86 -1.97 6.26
CA ILE A 155 7.31 -0.67 5.87
C ILE A 155 8.41 0.39 5.84
N ILE A 156 9.30 0.38 6.84
CA ILE A 156 10.46 1.28 6.89
C ILE A 156 11.40 1.02 5.71
N LYS A 157 11.60 -0.24 5.32
CA LYS A 157 12.42 -0.59 4.15
C LYS A 157 11.79 -0.08 2.86
N GLU A 158 10.50 -0.33 2.64
CA GLU A 158 9.77 0.16 1.47
C GLU A 158 9.78 1.70 1.41
N PHE A 159 9.61 2.37 2.55
CA PHE A 159 9.71 3.82 2.68
C PHE A 159 11.11 4.35 2.32
N ARG A 160 12.18 3.73 2.81
CA ARG A 160 13.57 4.12 2.47
C ARG A 160 13.83 4.01 0.98
N GLU A 161 13.47 2.88 0.39
CA GLU A 161 13.69 2.66 -1.05
C GLU A 161 12.87 3.63 -1.89
N PHE A 162 11.63 3.94 -1.49
CA PHE A 162 10.81 4.95 -2.15
C PHE A 162 11.44 6.34 -2.14
N ILE A 163 11.97 6.79 -1.00
CA ILE A 163 12.62 8.10 -0.91
C ILE A 163 13.93 8.11 -1.71
N LYS A 164 14.76 7.06 -1.60
CA LYS A 164 15.96 6.92 -2.44
C LYS A 164 15.60 7.00 -3.91
N ASP A 165 14.56 6.28 -4.36
CA ASP A 165 14.10 6.31 -5.74
C ASP A 165 13.70 7.71 -6.19
N ILE A 166 12.92 8.44 -5.40
CA ILE A 166 12.50 9.80 -5.74
C ILE A 166 13.70 10.75 -5.84
N TRP A 167 14.70 10.60 -4.96
CA TRP A 167 15.87 11.46 -4.93
C TRP A 167 16.91 11.08 -6.00
N TYR A 168 17.17 9.79 -6.20
CA TYR A 168 18.05 9.25 -7.23
C TYR A 168 17.53 9.55 -8.65
N ARG A 169 16.20 9.57 -8.84
CA ARG A 169 15.57 9.98 -10.11
C ARG A 169 15.86 11.44 -10.47
N ASN A 170 16.01 12.36 -9.53
CA ASN A 170 16.36 13.77 -9.83
C ASN A 170 17.82 13.91 -10.32
N GLU A 171 18.71 13.00 -9.94
CA GLU A 171 20.11 13.01 -10.39
C GLU A 171 20.23 12.51 -11.84
N LYS A 172 19.43 11.49 -12.23
CA LYS A 172 19.34 10.99 -13.61
C LYS A 172 18.44 11.85 -14.53
N GLU A 173 17.37 12.46 -14.01
CA GLU A 173 16.47 13.35 -14.76
C GLU A 173 17.15 14.66 -15.19
N ARG A 174 18.25 15.06 -14.55
CA ARG A 174 19.09 16.18 -15.04
C ARG A 174 19.75 15.92 -16.40
N ARG A 175 19.76 14.68 -16.92
CA ARG A 175 20.36 14.39 -18.24
C ARG A 175 19.39 13.90 -19.32
N TYR A 176 18.34 13.11 -19.06
CA TYR A 176 17.51 12.56 -20.16
C TYR A 176 16.05 12.15 -19.83
N GLY A 177 15.50 12.48 -18.66
CA GLY A 177 14.47 11.62 -18.02
C GLY A 177 12.98 12.01 -18.03
N GLN A 178 12.50 13.03 -18.76
CA GLN A 178 11.07 13.42 -18.65
C GLN A 178 10.10 12.55 -19.49
N LEU A 179 10.55 11.97 -20.61
CA LEU A 179 9.68 11.22 -21.52
C LEU A 179 9.50 9.75 -21.12
N GLU A 180 10.52 9.13 -20.53
CA GLU A 180 10.54 7.69 -20.22
C GLU A 180 9.73 7.33 -18.96
N VAL A 181 9.56 8.30 -18.04
CA VAL A 181 8.76 8.15 -16.81
C VAL A 181 7.27 8.31 -17.09
N ILE A 182 6.90 9.26 -17.98
CA ILE A 182 5.52 9.35 -18.49
C ILE A 182 5.16 8.06 -19.20
N ASP A 183 6.08 7.50 -20.01
CA ASP A 183 5.83 6.27 -20.74
C ASP A 183 5.68 5.05 -19.82
N LYS A 184 6.52 4.89 -18.78
CA LYS A 184 6.35 3.82 -17.77
C LYS A 184 5.11 3.99 -16.91
N TYR A 185 4.75 5.23 -16.55
CA TYR A 185 3.53 5.52 -15.79
C TYR A 185 2.28 5.23 -16.63
N LEU A 186 2.26 5.63 -17.91
CA LEU A 186 1.22 5.31 -18.88
C LEU A 186 1.19 3.81 -19.22
N THR A 187 2.31 3.10 -19.19
CA THR A 187 2.36 1.65 -19.42
C THR A 187 1.77 0.87 -18.24
N ILE A 188 2.03 1.33 -17.01
CA ILE A 188 1.36 0.78 -15.81
C ILE A 188 -0.12 1.10 -15.89
N GLN A 189 -0.51 2.33 -16.20
CA GLN A 189 -1.91 2.75 -16.36
C GLN A 189 -2.63 1.97 -17.46
N ASN A 190 -2.04 1.79 -18.65
CA ASN A 190 -2.59 1.00 -19.76
C ASN A 190 -2.67 -0.51 -19.45
N LYS A 191 -1.79 -1.04 -18.59
CA LYS A 191 -1.93 -2.41 -18.06
C LYS A 191 -3.16 -2.57 -17.17
N TYR A 192 -3.61 -1.48 -16.52
CA TYR A 192 -4.81 -1.44 -15.68
C TYR A 192 -6.07 -0.93 -16.42
N GLU A 193 -5.92 -0.20 -17.54
CA GLU A 193 -7.04 0.31 -18.36
C GLU A 193 -7.52 -0.68 -19.45
N ASN A 194 -6.70 -1.65 -19.87
CA ASN A 194 -7.10 -2.64 -20.89
C ASN A 194 -8.01 -3.78 -20.38
N SER A 195 -8.31 -3.81 -19.08
CA SER A 195 -9.47 -4.56 -18.57
C SER A 195 -10.68 -3.64 -18.64
N ASN A 196 -11.66 -3.96 -19.48
CA ASN A 196 -12.93 -3.24 -19.66
C ASN A 196 -13.72 -3.09 -18.34
N PHE A 197 -13.25 -2.21 -17.46
CA PHE A 197 -13.87 -1.89 -16.19
C PHE A 197 -14.37 -0.46 -16.22
N ASN A 198 -15.69 -0.34 -16.08
CA ASN A 198 -16.30 0.89 -15.59
C ASN A 198 -15.70 1.19 -14.21
N LEU A 199 -14.67 2.02 -14.20
CA LEU A 199 -14.05 2.53 -13.00
C LEU A 199 -15.13 3.21 -12.15
N PRO A 200 -15.22 2.88 -10.84
CA PRO A 200 -15.97 3.73 -9.91
C PRO A 200 -15.35 5.14 -9.93
N PRO A 201 -16.11 6.18 -9.54
CA PRO A 201 -15.68 7.55 -9.71
C PRO A 201 -14.33 7.79 -9.02
N ALA A 202 -13.44 8.45 -9.74
CA ALA A 202 -12.19 8.99 -9.24
C ALA A 202 -12.49 10.00 -8.12
N SER A 203 -12.40 9.58 -6.84
CA SER A 203 -12.43 10.54 -5.73
C SER A 203 -11.79 10.08 -4.41
N SER A 204 -11.07 8.95 -4.33
CA SER A 204 -10.48 8.49 -3.05
C SER A 204 -8.98 8.15 -3.12
N GLU A 205 -8.49 7.58 -4.22
CA GLU A 205 -7.06 7.29 -4.41
C GLU A 205 -6.25 8.53 -4.78
N ASP A 206 -6.86 9.49 -5.49
CA ASP A 206 -6.23 10.77 -5.80
C ASP A 206 -5.97 11.61 -4.54
N GLU A 207 -6.75 11.41 -3.48
CA GLU A 207 -6.51 12.06 -2.19
C GLU A 207 -5.24 11.50 -1.53
N ILE A 208 -5.09 10.17 -1.52
CA ILE A 208 -3.86 9.53 -1.02
C ILE A 208 -2.65 9.98 -1.84
N ARG A 209 -2.78 10.06 -3.17
CA ARG A 209 -1.72 10.57 -4.05
C ARG A 209 -1.36 12.02 -3.73
N LYS A 210 -2.34 12.88 -3.50
CA LYS A 210 -2.11 14.28 -3.10
C LYS A 210 -1.38 14.35 -1.76
N VAL A 211 -1.79 13.57 -0.77
CA VAL A 211 -1.13 13.50 0.54
C VAL A 211 0.33 13.06 0.38
N LEU A 212 0.58 11.96 -0.34
CA LEU A 212 1.93 11.46 -0.59
C LEU A 212 2.80 12.51 -1.31
N ASN A 213 2.28 13.14 -2.35
CA ASN A 213 2.98 14.18 -3.09
C ASN A 213 3.27 15.40 -2.22
N ASN A 214 2.34 15.80 -1.35
CA ASN A 214 2.54 16.93 -0.43
C ASN A 214 3.66 16.63 0.58
N GLY A 215 3.66 15.43 1.17
CA GLY A 215 4.72 14.99 2.07
C GLY A 215 6.09 15.02 1.39
N VAL A 216 6.20 14.42 0.19
CA VAL A 216 7.44 14.41 -0.61
C VAL A 216 7.89 15.82 -0.99
N ASN A 217 6.97 16.68 -1.44
CA ASN A 217 7.29 18.04 -1.83
C ASN A 217 7.78 18.88 -0.66
N ASN A 218 7.23 18.66 0.53
CA ASN A 218 7.69 19.35 1.73
C ASN A 218 9.10 18.89 2.14
N LEU A 219 9.42 17.59 2.04
CA LEU A 219 10.79 17.10 2.25
C LEU A 219 11.79 17.72 1.26
N LYS A 220 11.42 17.79 -0.04
CA LYS A 220 12.22 18.48 -1.08
C LYS A 220 12.41 19.97 -0.78
N ARG A 221 11.39 20.63 -0.22
CA ARG A 221 11.48 22.04 0.19
C ARG A 221 12.49 22.21 1.33
N LEU A 222 12.42 21.38 2.37
CA LEU A 222 13.35 21.44 3.52
C LEU A 222 14.80 21.17 3.10
N GLU A 223 15.01 20.27 2.14
CA GLU A 223 16.33 20.04 1.54
C GLU A 223 16.82 21.28 0.74
N LYS A 224 15.96 21.88 -0.09
CA LYS A 224 16.30 23.13 -0.82
C LYS A 224 16.63 24.29 0.12
N GLU A 225 15.97 24.35 1.27
CA GLU A 225 16.23 25.31 2.34
C GLU A 225 17.49 24.97 3.16
N LYS A 226 18.24 23.91 2.80
CA LYS A 226 19.43 23.39 3.50
C LYS A 226 19.17 22.97 4.95
N LYS A 227 17.92 22.68 5.29
CA LYS A 227 17.53 22.16 6.61
C LYS A 227 17.78 20.67 6.73
N LEU A 228 17.55 19.94 5.65
CA LEU A 228 17.93 18.53 5.52
C LEU A 228 19.17 18.44 4.63
N GLU A 229 20.14 17.60 5.02
CA GLU A 229 21.17 17.16 4.08
C GLU A 229 20.54 16.29 2.99
N ASP A 230 21.25 16.10 1.87
CA ASP A 230 20.79 15.28 0.74
C ASP A 230 20.16 13.99 1.25
N ILE A 231 18.83 13.91 1.11
CA ILE A 231 18.07 12.86 1.77
C ILE A 231 18.39 11.51 1.11
N GLY A 232 18.53 11.48 -0.22
CA GLY A 232 18.84 10.25 -0.96
C GLY A 232 20.13 9.60 -0.48
N ASN A 233 21.14 10.43 -0.16
CA ASN A 233 22.45 9.97 0.31
C ASN A 233 22.55 9.77 1.84
N ASN A 234 21.63 10.33 2.64
CA ASN A 234 21.75 10.37 4.10
C ASN A 234 20.55 9.81 4.89
N ILE A 235 19.56 9.19 4.23
CA ILE A 235 18.35 8.66 4.89
C ILE A 235 18.58 7.46 5.83
N GLU A 236 19.78 6.87 5.79
CA GLU A 236 20.18 5.79 6.69
C GLU A 236 21.06 6.30 7.84
N TYR A 237 21.28 7.62 7.92
CA TYR A 237 22.15 8.18 8.94
C TYR A 237 21.47 8.18 10.31
N LEU A 238 21.95 7.31 11.19
CA LEU A 238 21.61 7.34 12.60
C LEU A 238 22.59 8.31 13.29
N PRO A 239 22.18 9.53 13.64
CA PRO A 239 23.08 10.47 14.30
C PRO A 239 23.61 9.86 15.60
N GLU A 240 24.94 9.93 15.81
CA GLU A 240 25.63 9.56 17.06
C GLU A 240 25.10 10.35 18.26
#